data_AF-A0A9X7UW34-F1
#
_entry.id   AF-A0A9X7UW34-F1
#
_cell.length_a   1.000
_cell.length_b   1.000
_cell.length_c   1.000
_cell.angle_alpha   90.00
_cell.angle_beta   90.00
_cell.angle_gamma   90.00
#
_symmetry.space_group_name_H-M   'P 1'
#
loop_
_entity.id
_entity.type
_entity.pdbx_description
1 polymer ?
#
loop_
_entity_poly.entity_id
_entity_poly.type
_entity_poly.pdbx_seq_one_letter_code
_entity_poly.pdbx_strand_id
1 'polypeptide(L)'
;MNTATLQQVTALAAVIQAATLVEQLARSGDIPAAEAEPLLQALFIQSPDRFEDVYGDASTRLAGGLNNLQTIFGQPGRGISPDVTRYALSLLHLERKLRQNPDMLAELGRGIQTAARQSEHFGVSHENTIAALADLYKQTLSNLSFRIHVTGNPSFLQNPHTANRVRALLLAGIRAAILWRQAGGRRWHLLFKRSSCLKASELLQQQREA
;
A
#
# COMPACT_ATOMS: atom_id res chain seq x y z
N MET A 1 -0.88 22.75 -10.35
CA MET A 1 -0.53 21.82 -9.24
C MET A 1 0.87 21.28 -9.51
N ASN A 2 1.77 21.21 -8.54
CA ASN A 2 3.14 20.71 -8.79
C ASN A 2 3.14 19.17 -8.88
N THR A 3 3.91 18.61 -9.81
CA THR A 3 4.16 17.17 -10.01
C THR A 3 4.46 16.42 -8.71
N ALA A 4 5.24 17.03 -7.80
CA ALA A 4 5.55 16.41 -6.51
C ALA A 4 4.29 16.15 -5.65
N THR A 5 3.29 17.03 -5.69
CA THR A 5 2.03 16.83 -4.98
C THR A 5 1.23 15.68 -5.58
N LEU A 6 1.19 15.56 -6.91
CA LEU A 6 0.51 14.46 -7.59
C LEU A 6 1.15 13.12 -7.21
N GLN A 7 2.48 13.02 -7.29
CA GLN A 7 3.23 11.84 -6.88
C GLN A 7 2.99 11.49 -5.40
N GLN A 8 2.97 12.48 -4.51
CA GLN A 8 2.62 12.26 -3.10
C GLN A 8 1.21 11.69 -2.95
N VAL A 9 0.22 12.22 -3.68
CA VAL A 9 -1.16 11.73 -3.59
C VAL A 9 -1.32 10.34 -4.21
N THR A 10 -0.66 10.05 -5.32
CA THR A 10 -0.65 8.70 -5.93
C THR A 10 -0.09 7.67 -4.95
N ALA A 11 1.08 7.92 -4.36
CA ALA A 11 1.67 7.00 -3.39
C ALA A 11 0.80 6.85 -2.13
N LEU A 12 0.19 7.95 -1.67
CA LEU A 12 -0.71 7.89 -0.52
C LEU A 12 -2.01 7.13 -0.84
N ALA A 13 -2.53 7.24 -2.07
CA ALA A 13 -3.69 6.48 -2.52
C ALA A 13 -3.39 4.98 -2.49
N ALA A 14 -2.20 4.56 -2.91
CA ALA A 14 -1.77 3.17 -2.80
C ALA A 14 -1.63 2.71 -1.34
N VAL A 15 -1.15 3.55 -0.41
CA VAL A 15 -1.15 3.25 1.03
C VAL A 15 -2.57 3.02 1.56
N ILE A 16 -3.51 3.89 1.18
CA ILE A 16 -4.91 3.78 1.60
C ILE A 16 -5.56 2.54 0.99
N GLN A 17 -5.37 2.28 -0.30
CA GLN A 17 -5.90 1.08 -0.96
C GLN A 17 -5.39 -0.20 -0.30
N ALA A 18 -4.08 -0.29 0.00
CA ALA A 18 -3.52 -1.42 0.73
C ALA A 18 -4.18 -1.60 2.11
N ALA A 19 -4.35 -0.50 2.86
CA ALA A 19 -5.01 -0.53 4.17
C ALA A 19 -6.49 -0.94 4.08
N THR A 20 -7.20 -0.49 3.04
CA THR A 20 -8.60 -0.87 2.75
C THR A 20 -8.72 -2.36 2.47
N LEU A 21 -7.86 -2.91 1.60
CA LEU A 21 -7.90 -4.32 1.25
C LEU A 21 -7.50 -5.22 2.43
N VAL A 22 -6.58 -4.77 3.29
CA VAL A 22 -6.26 -5.49 4.54
C VAL A 22 -7.46 -5.53 5.49
N GLU A 23 -8.19 -4.41 5.62
CA GLU A 23 -9.40 -4.37 6.45
C GLU A 23 -10.52 -5.26 5.89
N GLN A 24 -10.72 -5.25 4.57
CA GLN A 24 -11.68 -6.13 3.89
C GLN A 24 -11.32 -7.61 4.10
N LEU A 25 -10.07 -8.03 3.83
CA LEU A 25 -9.63 -9.41 4.09
C LEU A 25 -9.86 -9.83 5.53
N ALA A 26 -9.60 -8.94 6.49
CA ALA A 26 -9.81 -9.24 7.91
C ALA A 26 -11.30 -9.45 8.24
N ARG A 27 -12.23 -8.88 7.47
CA ARG A 27 -13.67 -8.92 7.74
C ARG A 27 -14.46 -9.92 6.91
N SER A 28 -14.13 -10.09 5.64
CA SER A 28 -14.83 -10.95 4.68
C SER A 28 -14.00 -12.13 4.18
N GLY A 29 -12.68 -12.11 4.38
CA GLY A 29 -11.76 -13.11 3.83
C GLY A 29 -11.48 -12.96 2.34
N ASP A 30 -12.10 -11.99 1.67
CA ASP A 30 -11.97 -11.81 0.22
C ASP A 30 -11.89 -10.33 -0.20
N ILE A 31 -11.27 -10.10 -1.36
CA ILE A 31 -11.01 -8.77 -1.91
C ILE A 31 -11.05 -8.77 -3.45
N PRO A 32 -11.36 -7.63 -4.08
CA PRO A 32 -11.27 -7.49 -5.54
C PRO A 32 -9.82 -7.66 -6.03
N ALA A 33 -9.57 -8.66 -6.88
CA ALA A 33 -8.24 -8.92 -7.43
C ALA A 33 -7.69 -7.72 -8.21
N ALA A 34 -8.55 -7.03 -8.96
CA ALA A 34 -8.19 -5.85 -9.74
C ALA A 34 -7.67 -4.67 -8.89
N GLU A 35 -8.09 -4.57 -7.63
CA GLU A 35 -7.58 -3.54 -6.70
C GLU A 35 -6.27 -3.97 -6.01
N ALA A 36 -6.07 -5.28 -5.82
CA ALA A 36 -4.88 -5.84 -5.17
C ALA A 36 -3.68 -5.94 -6.12
N GLU A 37 -3.92 -6.36 -7.37
CA GLU A 37 -2.90 -6.60 -8.38
C GLU A 37 -1.93 -5.42 -8.60
N PRO A 38 -2.39 -4.15 -8.78
CA PRO A 38 -1.46 -3.04 -8.98
C PRO A 38 -0.56 -2.78 -7.76
N LEU A 39 -1.03 -3.08 -6.54
CA LEU A 39 -0.22 -2.95 -5.32
C LEU A 39 0.86 -4.04 -5.26
N LEU A 40 0.50 -5.28 -5.61
CA LEU A 40 1.43 -6.40 -5.64
C LEU A 40 2.46 -6.24 -6.76
N GLN A 41 2.03 -5.83 -7.95
CA GLN A 41 2.90 -5.56 -9.09
C GLN A 41 3.95 -4.49 -8.74
N ALA A 42 3.54 -3.43 -8.04
CA ALA A 42 4.45 -2.35 -7.62
C ALA A 42 5.60 -2.79 -6.70
N LEU A 43 5.51 -3.97 -6.05
CA LEU A 43 6.63 -4.52 -5.28
C LEU A 43 7.79 -4.89 -6.20
N PHE A 44 7.51 -5.45 -7.37
CA PHE A 44 8.53 -5.96 -8.28
C PHE A 44 9.21 -4.84 -9.10
N ILE A 45 8.61 -3.65 -9.13
CA ILE A 45 9.18 -2.46 -9.78
C ILE A 45 10.12 -1.75 -8.78
N GLN A 46 11.32 -2.29 -8.60
CA GLN A 46 12.29 -1.80 -7.61
C GLN A 46 13.10 -0.58 -8.08
N SER A 47 13.37 -0.50 -9.39
CA SER A 47 14.15 0.59 -10.01
C SER A 47 13.34 1.21 -11.16
N PRO A 48 12.25 1.94 -10.87
CA PRO A 48 11.48 2.60 -11.90
C PRO A 48 12.27 3.77 -12.52
N ASP A 49 12.21 3.92 -13.85
CA ASP A 49 12.80 5.07 -14.55
C ASP A 49 12.00 6.34 -14.25
N ARG A 50 10.68 6.20 -14.14
CA ARG A 50 9.74 7.27 -13.83
C ARG A 50 8.79 6.86 -12.72
N PHE A 51 8.32 7.85 -11.96
CA PHE A 51 7.34 7.61 -10.89
C PHE A 51 6.08 6.90 -11.42
N GLU A 52 5.63 7.29 -12.61
CA GLU A 52 4.43 6.75 -13.24
C GLU A 52 4.54 5.26 -13.55
N ASP A 53 5.75 4.72 -13.71
CA ASP A 53 5.97 3.31 -14.04
C ASP A 53 5.53 2.37 -12.90
N VAL A 54 5.50 2.86 -11.65
CA VAL A 54 5.18 2.03 -10.47
C VAL A 54 3.73 1.57 -10.45
N TYR A 55 2.79 2.47 -10.78
CA TYR A 55 1.36 2.18 -10.75
C TYR A 55 0.68 2.33 -12.11
N GLY A 56 1.36 2.84 -13.13
CA GLY A 56 0.79 3.11 -14.45
C GLY A 56 -0.32 4.16 -14.37
N ASP A 57 -1.47 3.88 -14.99
CA ASP A 57 -2.66 4.70 -14.85
C ASP A 57 -3.25 4.59 -13.43
N ALA A 58 -2.75 5.46 -12.55
CA ALA A 58 -3.16 5.54 -11.16
C ALA A 58 -4.65 5.91 -11.01
N SER A 59 -5.26 6.59 -11.98
CA SER A 59 -6.67 7.01 -11.91
C SER A 59 -7.60 5.80 -11.87
N THR A 60 -7.28 4.77 -12.67
CA THR A 60 -8.00 3.50 -12.73
C THR A 60 -7.48 2.52 -11.68
N ARG A 61 -6.15 2.34 -11.59
CA ARG A 61 -5.53 1.29 -10.78
C ARG A 61 -5.55 1.57 -9.28
N LEU A 62 -5.65 2.84 -8.88
CA LEU A 62 -5.73 3.25 -7.47
C LEU A 62 -7.06 3.94 -7.13
N ALA A 63 -8.11 3.69 -7.92
CA ALA A 63 -9.40 4.37 -7.78
C ALA A 63 -9.99 4.27 -6.36
N GLY A 64 -9.93 3.07 -5.74
CA GLY A 64 -10.42 2.85 -4.38
C GLY A 64 -9.65 3.67 -3.34
N GLY A 65 -8.32 3.70 -3.47
CA GLY A 65 -7.45 4.54 -2.63
C GLY A 65 -7.70 6.04 -2.80
N LEU A 66 -7.88 6.50 -4.04
CA LEU A 66 -8.18 7.90 -4.37
C LEU A 66 -9.53 8.35 -3.83
N ASN A 67 -10.57 7.52 -3.99
CA ASN A 67 -11.91 7.77 -3.43
C ASN A 67 -11.84 7.94 -1.90
N ASN A 68 -11.17 7.00 -1.23
CA ASN A 68 -11.02 7.04 0.22
C ASN A 68 -10.22 8.26 0.70
N LEU A 69 -9.21 8.71 -0.06
CA LEU A 69 -8.50 9.94 0.24
C LEU A 69 -9.38 11.19 0.12
N GLN A 70 -10.22 11.26 -0.91
CA GLN A 70 -11.18 12.35 -1.04
C GLN A 70 -12.17 12.36 0.13
N THR A 71 -12.65 11.21 0.57
CA THR A 71 -13.48 11.11 1.78
C THR A 71 -12.73 11.61 3.02
N ILE A 72 -11.49 11.16 3.25
CA ILE A 72 -10.67 11.56 4.40
C ILE A 72 -10.44 13.07 4.44
N PHE A 73 -10.11 13.68 3.29
CA PHE A 73 -9.72 15.09 3.23
C PHE A 73 -10.89 16.05 2.98
N GLY A 74 -11.93 15.60 2.29
CA GLY A 74 -13.07 16.42 1.87
C GLY A 74 -14.27 16.40 2.82
N GLN A 75 -14.45 15.33 3.61
CA GLN A 75 -15.57 15.23 4.56
C GLN A 75 -15.10 14.85 5.97
N PRO A 76 -14.50 15.80 6.73
CA PRO A 76 -14.10 15.56 8.11
C PRO A 76 -15.30 15.07 8.94
N GLY A 77 -15.26 13.82 9.42
CA GLY A 77 -16.31 13.21 10.24
C GLY A 77 -17.17 12.14 9.54
N ARG A 78 -17.23 12.10 8.20
CA ARG A 78 -17.79 10.98 7.41
C ARG A 78 -16.69 10.03 6.94
N GLY A 79 -15.75 9.77 7.84
CA GLY A 79 -14.51 9.07 7.53
C GLY A 79 -14.72 7.65 7.03
N ILE A 80 -13.67 7.11 6.44
CA ILE A 80 -13.55 5.67 6.17
C ILE A 80 -13.44 4.88 7.48
N SER A 81 -13.49 3.54 7.40
CA SER A 81 -13.32 2.65 8.56
C SER A 81 -12.12 3.08 9.43
N PRO A 82 -12.30 3.20 10.76
CA PRO A 82 -11.21 3.56 11.68
C PRO A 82 -10.00 2.64 11.56
N ASP A 83 -10.24 1.36 11.24
CA ASP A 83 -9.19 0.38 11.02
C ASP A 83 -8.35 0.70 9.79
N VAL A 84 -8.96 1.16 8.70
CA VAL A 84 -8.21 1.59 7.51
C VAL A 84 -7.30 2.77 7.85
N THR A 85 -7.81 3.75 8.59
CA THR A 85 -6.99 4.89 9.05
C THR A 85 -5.84 4.42 9.94
N ARG A 86 -6.11 3.51 10.88
CA ARG A 86 -5.11 2.93 11.79
C ARG A 86 -4.04 2.16 11.03
N TYR A 87 -4.41 1.32 10.07
CA TYR A 87 -3.48 0.56 9.24
C TYR A 87 -2.63 1.48 8.37
N ALA A 88 -3.23 2.48 7.70
CA ALA A 88 -2.48 3.46 6.91
C ALA A 88 -1.43 4.22 7.74
N LEU A 89 -1.81 4.72 8.93
CA LEU A 89 -0.88 5.39 9.83
C LEU A 89 0.23 4.45 10.34
N SER A 90 -0.10 3.17 10.53
CA SER A 90 0.84 2.13 10.94
C SER A 90 1.84 1.80 9.84
N LEU A 91 1.40 1.72 8.58
CA LEU A 91 2.27 1.55 7.40
C LEU A 91 3.27 2.71 7.30
N LEU A 92 2.79 3.95 7.42
CA LEU A 92 3.65 5.14 7.43
C LEU A 92 4.62 5.17 8.64
N HIS A 93 4.25 4.55 9.76
CA HIS A 93 5.15 4.44 10.91
C HIS A 93 6.23 3.38 10.70
N LEU A 94 5.82 2.23 10.16
CA LEU A 94 6.69 1.08 9.94
C LEU A 94 7.73 1.36 8.85
N GLU A 95 7.37 2.09 7.78
CA GLU A 95 8.33 2.59 6.80
C GLU A 95 9.48 3.36 7.48
N ARG A 96 9.16 4.26 8.42
CA ARG A 96 10.17 5.06 9.11
C ARG A 96 11.10 4.20 9.95
N LYS A 97 10.57 3.14 10.57
CA LYS A 97 11.36 2.16 11.33
C LYS A 97 12.24 1.33 10.40
N LEU A 98 11.71 0.87 9.28
CA LEU A 98 12.46 0.15 8.25
C LEU A 98 13.60 0.99 7.67
N ARG A 99 13.36 2.28 7.40
CA ARG A 99 14.41 3.20 6.90
C ARG A 99 15.58 3.38 7.87
N GLN A 100 15.34 3.16 9.17
CA GLN A 100 16.39 3.19 10.19
C GLN A 100 17.16 1.87 10.28
N ASN A 101 16.79 0.85 9.50
CA ASN A 101 17.41 -0.47 9.46
C ASN A 101 17.83 -0.81 8.01
N PRO A 102 18.99 -0.32 7.54
CA PRO A 102 19.43 -0.49 6.15
C PRO A 102 19.65 -1.96 5.77
N ASP A 103 20.08 -2.80 6.71
CA ASP A 103 20.31 -4.23 6.47
C ASP A 103 19.00 -4.96 6.15
N MET A 104 17.96 -4.72 6.95
CA MET A 104 16.62 -5.26 6.69
C MET A 104 16.02 -4.73 5.38
N LEU A 105 16.27 -3.46 5.04
CA LEU A 105 15.83 -2.90 3.77
C LEU A 105 16.51 -3.59 2.57
N ALA A 106 17.82 -3.86 2.67
CA ALA A 106 18.56 -4.60 1.65
C ALA A 106 18.10 -6.06 1.55
N GLU A 107 17.80 -6.70 2.68
CA GLU A 107 17.21 -8.04 2.73
C GLU A 107 15.84 -8.09 2.04
N LEU A 108 14.96 -7.13 2.32
CA LEU A 108 13.68 -6.99 1.60
C LEU A 108 13.87 -6.84 0.10
N GLY A 109 14.82 -6.02 -0.35
CA GLY A 109 15.13 -5.86 -1.78
C GLY A 109 15.50 -7.19 -2.45
N ARG A 110 16.44 -7.94 -1.86
CA ARG A 110 16.85 -9.26 -2.35
C ARG A 110 15.71 -10.29 -2.31
N GLY A 111 14.92 -10.28 -1.23
CA GLY A 111 13.76 -11.15 -1.07
C GLY A 111 12.70 -10.90 -2.15
N ILE A 112 12.38 -9.64 -2.42
CA ILE A 112 11.43 -9.25 -3.47
C ILE A 112 11.96 -9.66 -4.85
N GLN A 113 13.26 -9.50 -5.15
CA GLN A 113 13.84 -9.98 -6.42
C GLN A 113 13.71 -11.50 -6.57
N THR A 114 13.80 -12.24 -5.47
CA THR A 114 13.62 -13.70 -5.46
C THR A 114 12.17 -14.09 -5.69
N ALA A 115 11.22 -13.40 -5.05
CA ALA A 115 9.80 -13.58 -5.31
C ALA A 115 9.40 -13.17 -6.74
N ALA A 116 10.05 -12.17 -7.34
CA ALA A 116 9.81 -11.75 -8.72
C ALA A 116 10.06 -12.89 -9.72
N ARG A 117 11.17 -13.63 -9.57
CA ARG A 117 11.49 -14.79 -10.42
C ARG A 117 10.42 -15.90 -10.32
N GLN A 118 9.81 -16.08 -9.15
CA GLN A 118 8.69 -17.02 -9.00
C GLN A 118 7.43 -16.51 -9.70
N SER A 119 7.19 -15.20 -9.66
CA SER A 119 6.03 -14.58 -10.31
C SER A 119 6.07 -14.65 -11.84
N GLU A 120 7.26 -14.77 -12.46
CA GLU A 120 7.39 -14.92 -13.92
C GLU A 120 6.70 -16.19 -14.45
N HIS A 121 6.61 -17.25 -13.64
CA HIS A 121 5.93 -18.50 -14.01
C HIS A 121 4.44 -18.50 -13.68
N PHE A 122 4.03 -17.87 -12.58
CA PHE A 122 2.69 -18.04 -12.00
C PHE A 122 1.81 -16.78 -12.04
N GLY A 123 2.39 -15.60 -12.23
CA GLY A 123 1.74 -14.31 -12.07
C GLY A 123 1.91 -13.70 -10.67
N VAL A 124 1.70 -12.38 -10.58
CA VAL A 124 1.93 -11.57 -9.36
C VAL A 124 0.94 -11.87 -8.23
N SER A 125 -0.27 -12.30 -8.58
CA SER A 125 -1.38 -12.56 -7.64
C SER A 125 -1.55 -14.05 -7.29
N HIS A 126 -0.69 -14.92 -7.83
CA HIS A 126 -0.77 -16.36 -7.58
C HIS A 126 -0.37 -16.72 -6.15
N GLU A 127 -0.95 -17.79 -5.60
CA GLU A 127 -0.78 -18.18 -4.20
C GLU A 127 0.68 -18.38 -3.79
N ASN A 128 1.49 -19.00 -4.66
CA ASN A 128 2.93 -19.18 -4.44
C ASN A 128 3.67 -17.84 -4.30
N THR A 129 3.40 -16.90 -5.19
CA THR A 129 3.99 -15.55 -5.14
C THR A 129 3.57 -14.82 -3.86
N ILE A 130 2.27 -14.90 -3.52
CA ILE A 130 1.73 -14.31 -2.28
C ILE A 130 2.35 -14.94 -1.03
N ALA A 131 2.52 -16.26 -1.01
CA ALA A 131 3.15 -16.97 0.10
C ALA A 131 4.61 -16.54 0.28
N ALA A 132 5.37 -16.43 -0.81
CA ALA A 132 6.76 -15.97 -0.77
C ALA A 132 6.88 -14.53 -0.22
N LEU A 133 6.00 -13.62 -0.66
CA LEU A 133 5.94 -12.24 -0.13
C LEU A 133 5.52 -12.22 1.35
N ALA A 134 4.59 -13.08 1.75
CA ALA A 134 4.13 -13.18 3.13
C ALA A 134 5.21 -13.71 4.07
N ASP A 135 5.98 -14.70 3.64
CA ASP A 135 7.11 -15.22 4.41
C ASP A 135 8.25 -14.21 4.49
N LEU A 136 8.53 -13.47 3.40
CA LEU A 136 9.45 -12.35 3.44
C LEU A 136 9.05 -11.30 4.49
N TYR A 137 7.76 -10.92 4.54
CA TYR A 137 7.23 -10.02 5.57
C TYR A 137 7.42 -10.58 7.00
N LYS A 138 7.23 -11.89 7.20
CA LYS A 138 7.43 -12.55 8.51
C LYS A 138 8.90 -12.54 8.93
N GLN A 139 9.81 -12.85 8.01
CA GLN A 139 11.24 -12.94 8.28
C GLN A 139 11.88 -11.56 8.51
N THR A 140 11.26 -10.49 8.04
CA THR A 140 11.81 -9.13 8.14
C THR A 140 10.97 -8.24 9.06
N LEU A 141 9.86 -7.71 8.55
CA LEU A 141 9.09 -6.64 9.16
C LEU A 141 8.42 -7.05 10.48
N SER A 142 8.13 -8.34 10.67
CA SER A 142 7.56 -8.85 11.92
C SER A 142 8.56 -8.87 13.09
N ASN A 143 9.86 -8.76 12.79
CA ASN A 143 10.95 -8.68 13.77
C ASN A 143 11.20 -7.25 14.28
N LEU A 144 10.56 -6.24 13.69
CA LEU A 144 10.62 -4.87 14.19
C LEU A 144 9.84 -4.74 15.51
N SER A 145 10.26 -3.76 16.34
CA SER A 145 9.65 -3.49 17.64
C SER A 145 8.19 -3.04 17.53
N PHE A 146 7.77 -2.53 16.37
CA PHE A 146 6.41 -2.11 16.08
C PHE A 146 5.79 -3.09 15.08
N ARG A 147 4.57 -3.55 15.38
CA ARG A 147 3.81 -4.49 14.53
C ARG A 147 2.42 -3.96 14.25
N ILE A 148 1.97 -4.17 13.02
CA ILE A 148 0.59 -3.84 12.61
C ILE A 148 -0.33 -4.93 13.14
N HIS A 149 -1.19 -4.57 14.08
CA HIS A 149 -2.17 -5.49 14.67
C HIS A 149 -3.46 -5.44 13.86
N VAL A 150 -3.60 -6.38 12.92
CA VAL A 150 -4.79 -6.54 12.09
C VAL A 150 -5.89 -7.19 12.93
N THR A 151 -7.04 -6.52 13.02
CA THR A 151 -8.24 -6.97 13.72
C THR A 151 -9.37 -7.18 12.73
N GLY A 152 -10.23 -8.16 13.02
CA GLY A 152 -11.34 -8.57 12.17
C GLY A 152 -11.94 -9.88 12.67
N ASN A 153 -12.59 -10.63 11.77
CA ASN A 153 -13.15 -11.93 12.06
C ASN A 153 -12.02 -12.96 12.26
N PRO A 154 -11.92 -13.62 13.44
CA PRO A 154 -10.88 -14.61 13.71
C PRO A 154 -10.84 -15.76 12.72
N SER A 155 -11.99 -16.23 12.22
CA SER A 155 -12.07 -17.34 11.27
C SER A 155 -11.37 -17.01 9.94
N PHE A 156 -11.43 -15.76 9.49
CA PHE A 156 -10.71 -15.32 8.30
C PHE A 156 -9.23 -15.09 8.59
N LEU A 157 -8.88 -14.47 9.72
CA LEU A 157 -7.48 -14.19 10.07
C LEU A 157 -6.66 -15.44 10.39
N GLN A 158 -7.30 -16.52 10.83
CA GLN A 158 -6.65 -17.82 11.07
C GLN A 158 -6.46 -18.62 9.77
N ASN A 159 -7.17 -18.29 8.69
CA ASN A 159 -6.97 -18.93 7.39
C ASN A 159 -5.58 -18.56 6.83
N PRO A 160 -4.72 -19.56 6.51
CA PRO A 160 -3.37 -19.29 5.98
C PRO A 160 -3.35 -18.46 4.69
N HIS A 161 -4.29 -18.66 3.77
CA HIS A 161 -4.36 -17.92 2.50
C HIS A 161 -4.67 -16.45 2.76
N THR A 162 -5.66 -16.16 3.61
CA THR A 162 -6.00 -14.79 4.02
C THR A 162 -4.85 -14.13 4.75
N ALA A 163 -4.21 -14.83 5.69
CA ALA A 163 -3.07 -14.30 6.43
C ALA A 163 -1.88 -13.98 5.51
N ASN A 164 -1.65 -14.80 4.47
CA ASN A 164 -0.60 -14.54 3.48
C ASN A 164 -0.94 -13.31 2.62
N ARG A 165 -2.18 -13.21 2.12
CA ARG A 165 -2.65 -12.03 1.38
C ARG A 165 -2.54 -10.75 2.20
N VAL A 166 -2.90 -10.79 3.48
CA VAL A 166 -2.74 -9.64 4.40
C VAL A 166 -1.27 -9.20 4.46
N ARG A 167 -0.33 -10.13 4.68
CA ARG A 167 1.10 -9.78 4.79
C ARG A 167 1.67 -9.25 3.48
N ALA A 168 1.29 -9.83 2.35
CA ALA A 168 1.70 -9.36 1.03
C ALA A 168 1.18 -7.93 0.76
N LEU A 169 -0.07 -7.63 1.12
CA LEU A 169 -0.63 -6.28 0.99
C LEU A 169 -0.01 -5.28 1.97
N LEU A 170 0.32 -5.70 3.20
CA LEU A 170 1.06 -4.84 4.13
C LEU A 170 2.46 -4.51 3.58
N LEU A 171 3.15 -5.48 2.99
CA LEU A 171 4.43 -5.25 2.31
C LEU A 171 4.27 -4.25 1.14
N ALA A 172 3.24 -4.41 0.31
CA ALA A 172 2.91 -3.46 -0.76
C ALA A 172 2.60 -2.05 -0.23
N GLY A 173 1.85 -1.96 0.87
CA GLY A 173 1.56 -0.69 1.55
C GLY A 173 2.81 -0.01 2.11
N ILE A 174 3.80 -0.78 2.58
CA ILE A 174 5.10 -0.23 3.02
C ILE A 174 5.90 0.28 1.82
N ARG A 175 5.91 -0.45 0.69
CA ARG A 175 6.51 0.02 -0.57
C ARG A 175 5.88 1.33 -1.05
N ALA A 176 4.56 1.47 -0.93
CA ALA A 176 3.84 2.71 -1.23
C ALA A 176 4.22 3.84 -0.25
N ALA A 177 4.38 3.53 1.05
CA ALA A 177 4.84 4.48 2.05
C ALA A 177 6.28 4.98 1.79
N ILE A 178 7.17 4.08 1.36
CA ILE A 178 8.54 4.43 0.93
C ILE A 178 8.47 5.39 -0.26
N LEU A 179 7.66 5.08 -1.26
CA LEU A 179 7.48 5.92 -2.44
C LEU A 179 6.94 7.31 -2.07
N TRP A 180 5.97 7.37 -1.16
CA TRP A 180 5.42 8.63 -0.66
C TRP A 180 6.50 9.51 -0.02
N ARG A 181 7.40 8.90 0.76
CA ARG A 181 8.53 9.59 1.36
C ARG A 181 9.55 10.05 0.33
N GLN A 182 9.85 9.24 -0.68
CA GLN A 182 10.74 9.59 -1.78
C GLN A 182 10.20 10.78 -2.59
N ALA A 183 8.87 10.86 -2.78
CA ALA A 183 8.20 12.01 -3.38
C ALA A 183 8.13 13.25 -2.46
N GLY A 184 8.79 13.23 -1.29
CA GLY A 184 8.84 14.35 -0.34
C GLY A 184 7.71 14.38 0.68
N GLY A 185 6.92 13.32 0.79
CA GLY A 185 5.85 13.17 1.77
C GLY A 185 6.33 13.26 3.22
N ARG A 186 5.55 13.94 4.07
CA ARG A 186 5.81 14.06 5.52
C ARG A 186 4.49 13.94 6.28
N ARG A 187 4.50 13.34 7.46
CA ARG A 187 3.27 13.11 8.27
C ARG A 187 2.46 14.40 8.50
N TRP A 188 3.12 15.53 8.74
CA TRP A 188 2.44 16.82 8.94
C TRP A 188 1.75 17.33 7.66
N HIS A 189 2.16 16.91 6.46
CA HIS A 189 1.43 17.23 5.23
C HIS A 189 -0.02 16.73 5.29
N LEU A 190 -0.30 15.60 5.94
CA LEU A 190 -1.66 15.06 6.09
C LEU A 190 -2.57 15.96 6.93
N LEU A 191 -1.98 16.79 7.80
CA LEU A 191 -2.72 17.72 8.66
C LEU A 191 -2.85 19.11 8.02
N PHE A 192 -1.77 19.60 7.41
CA PHE A 192 -1.68 20.99 6.94
C PHE A 192 -1.88 21.16 5.43
N LYS A 193 -1.82 20.10 4.62
CA LYS A 193 -1.99 20.15 3.16
C LYS A 193 -3.25 19.44 2.66
N ARG A 194 -4.27 19.29 3.53
CA ARG A 194 -5.52 18.57 3.22
C ARG A 194 -6.18 19.07 1.93
N SER A 195 -6.33 20.39 1.78
CA SER A 195 -6.95 20.99 0.57
C SER A 195 -6.15 20.72 -0.70
N SER A 196 -4.82 20.75 -0.62
CA SER A 196 -3.96 20.43 -1.76
C SER A 196 -4.00 18.95 -2.11
N CYS A 197 -4.07 18.07 -1.12
CA CYS A 197 -4.19 16.63 -1.34
C CYS A 197 -5.55 16.28 -1.96
N LEU A 198 -6.64 16.90 -1.47
CA LEU A 198 -7.99 16.74 -2.00
C LEU A 198 -8.05 17.13 -3.48
N LYS A 199 -7.60 18.34 -3.83
CA LYS A 199 -7.57 18.81 -5.22
C LYS A 199 -6.75 17.89 -6.13
N ALA A 200 -5.62 17.38 -5.62
CA ALA A 200 -4.78 16.46 -6.38
C ALA A 200 -5.45 15.10 -6.58
N SER A 201 -6.16 14.57 -5.59
CA SER A 201 -6.93 13.34 -5.75
C SER A 201 -8.11 13.50 -6.71
N GLU A 202 -8.76 14.66 -6.72
CA GLU A 202 -9.85 14.98 -7.67
C GLU A 202 -9.31 15.08 -9.11
N LEU A 203 -8.18 15.79 -9.30
CA LEU A 203 -7.54 15.92 -10.61
C LEU A 203 -7.12 14.56 -11.18
N LEU A 204 -6.51 13.70 -10.36
CA LEU A 204 -6.13 12.35 -10.78
C LEU A 204 -7.34 11.51 -11.20
N GLN A 205 -8.51 11.70 -10.58
CA GLN A 205 -9.72 10.98 -10.97
C GLN A 205 -10.37 11.53 -12.23
N GLN A 206 -10.34 12.84 -12.45
CA GLN A 206 -10.87 13.43 -13.68
C GLN A 206 -10.15 12.93 -14.93
N GLN A 207 -8.88 12.52 -14.81
CA GLN A 207 -8.12 11.89 -15.90
C GLN A 207 -8.68 10.52 -16.33
N ARG A 208 -9.54 9.89 -15.52
CA ARG A 208 -10.22 8.63 -15.86
C ARG A 208 -11.43 8.86 -16.78
N GLU A 209 -12.04 10.04 -16.71
CA GLU A 209 -13.29 10.39 -17.41
C GLU A 209 -13.04 11.05 -18.78
N ALA A 210 -11.77 11.32 -19.12
CA ALA A 210 -11.33 11.94 -20.37
C ALA A 210 -10.72 10.89 -21.32
#